data_AF-A0A4Q4WMV7-F1
#
_entry.id   AF-A0A4Q4WMV7-F1
#
_cell.length_a   1.000
_cell.length_b   1.000
_cell.length_c   1.000
_cell.angle_alpha   90.00
_cell.angle_beta   90.00
_cell.angle_gamma   90.00
#
_symmetry.space_group_name_H-M   'P 1'
#
loop_
_entity.id
_entity.type
_entity.pdbx_description
1 polymer ?
#
loop_
_entity_poly.entity_id
_entity_poly.type
_entity_poly.pdbx_seq_one_letter_code
_entity_poly.pdbx_strand_id
1 'polypeptide(L)'
;MWDSVQNRNAEYQAAVRRQNELMSTDIYWGYMRCHGSGVFRWTGEKASALSILESIISSSERDSPVILRIQRELIDEKKDLHDTSTGQGLAKQYGAVWQRLREELETLQLSYLQARREQNQKLADSLRIQQDALNRELCDVETAQRELRETSENLLLEKTALYQRRLRDAQDDHAELTRALTDSTAEFEKLSGELQKNQKEFQEATGHYQNERAQAETLTKREQLDQVQDERKCRYKQEQEKVEMKRQNLTKDITRGRKREVFKRNVLALLGMLAGVGTIAAGSATMQIPIVAVGIGLVGTAAAKLDFSKKNQKEEDDIWNVPDYS
;
A
#
# COMPACT_ATOMS: atom_id res chain seq x y z
N MET A 1 13.53 25.49 -6.76
CA MET A 1 13.14 24.29 -7.55
C MET A 1 11.98 24.72 -8.46
N TRP A 2 11.56 23.94 -9.46
CA TRP A 2 10.52 24.45 -10.40
C TRP A 2 9.14 24.67 -9.75
N ASP A 3 8.89 24.01 -8.63
CA ASP A 3 7.76 24.19 -7.71
C ASP A 3 7.72 25.58 -7.05
N SER A 4 8.87 26.25 -6.89
CA SER A 4 8.96 27.56 -6.24
C SER A 4 8.81 28.73 -7.23
N VAL A 5 8.75 28.46 -8.53
CA VAL A 5 8.71 29.49 -9.59
C VAL A 5 7.30 29.57 -10.17
N GLN A 6 6.54 30.59 -9.74
CA GLN A 6 5.17 30.78 -10.22
C GLN A 6 5.14 31.06 -11.73
N ASN A 7 4.22 30.38 -12.44
CA ASN A 7 4.10 30.31 -13.90
C ASN A 7 3.83 31.66 -14.62
N ARG A 8 3.74 32.77 -13.88
CA ARG A 8 3.45 34.13 -14.40
C ARG A 8 4.56 35.16 -14.15
N ASN A 9 5.68 34.75 -13.54
CA ASN A 9 6.73 35.68 -13.12
C ASN A 9 7.89 35.73 -14.13
N ALA A 10 8.61 36.86 -14.16
CA ALA A 10 9.84 37.02 -14.95
C ALA A 10 10.89 35.94 -14.63
N GLU A 11 10.88 35.42 -13.40
CA GLU A 11 11.71 34.31 -12.94
C GLU A 11 11.41 33.00 -13.67
N TYR A 12 10.16 32.74 -14.05
CA TYR A 12 9.79 31.57 -14.86
C TYR A 12 10.42 31.63 -16.24
N GLN A 13 10.36 32.81 -16.88
CA GLN A 13 10.99 33.01 -18.18
C GLN A 13 12.51 32.89 -18.11
N ALA A 14 13.14 33.41 -17.04
CA ALA A 14 14.56 33.26 -16.80
C ALA A 14 14.96 31.79 -16.60
N ALA A 15 14.19 31.03 -15.82
CA ALA A 15 14.40 29.61 -15.61
C ALA A 15 14.24 28.78 -16.90
N VAL A 16 13.25 29.10 -17.73
CA VAL A 16 13.06 28.45 -19.04
C VAL A 16 14.23 28.75 -19.99
N ARG A 17 14.68 30.01 -20.05
CA ARG A 17 15.86 30.37 -20.84
C ARG A 17 17.10 29.63 -20.36
N ARG A 18 17.32 29.55 -19.06
CA ARG A 18 18.45 28.82 -18.48
C ARG A 18 18.38 27.33 -18.77
N GLN A 19 17.20 26.72 -18.68
CA GLN A 19 17.03 25.31 -19.07
C GLN A 19 17.35 25.10 -20.55
N ASN A 20 16.88 25.99 -21.43
CA ASN A 20 17.17 25.89 -22.85
C ASN A 20 18.67 26.03 -23.13
N GLU A 21 19.36 26.95 -22.46
CA GLU A 21 20.81 27.11 -22.54
C GLU A 21 21.56 25.85 -22.07
N LEU A 22 21.14 25.25 -20.95
CA LEU A 22 21.71 24.00 -20.46
C LEU A 22 21.49 22.86 -21.46
N MET A 23 20.32 22.79 -22.08
CA MET A 23 19.97 21.78 -23.08
C MET A 23 20.62 21.99 -24.45
N SER A 24 21.04 23.22 -24.80
CA SER A 24 21.63 23.54 -26.10
C SER A 24 23.16 23.60 -26.07
N THR A 25 23.76 23.76 -24.90
CA THR A 25 25.22 23.89 -24.76
C THR A 25 25.82 22.51 -24.51
N ASP A 26 26.71 22.08 -25.40
CA ASP A 26 27.34 20.75 -25.34
C ASP A 26 28.11 20.50 -24.04
N ILE A 27 28.76 21.53 -23.49
CA ILE A 27 29.51 21.46 -22.23
C ILE A 27 28.59 21.16 -21.02
N TYR A 28 27.28 21.43 -21.12
CA TYR A 28 26.31 21.17 -20.07
C TYR A 28 25.50 19.89 -20.37
N TRP A 29 24.21 20.02 -20.71
CA TRP A 29 23.33 18.89 -20.97
C TRP A 29 23.15 18.63 -22.46
N GLY A 30 23.63 19.52 -23.34
CA GLY A 30 23.53 19.36 -24.79
C GLY A 30 24.15 18.06 -25.27
N TYR A 31 25.36 17.73 -24.82
CA TYR A 31 26.03 16.48 -25.19
C TYR A 31 25.21 15.24 -24.80
N MET A 32 24.71 15.21 -23.56
CA MET A 32 23.89 14.09 -23.07
C MET A 32 22.57 13.97 -23.84
N ARG A 33 21.92 15.10 -24.13
CA ARG A 33 20.67 15.14 -24.89
C ARG A 33 20.86 14.66 -26.33
N CYS A 34 21.93 15.07 -27.00
CA CYS A 34 22.28 14.60 -28.35
C CYS A 34 22.51 13.08 -28.41
N HIS A 35 22.94 12.47 -27.29
CA HIS A 35 23.16 11.03 -27.16
C HIS A 35 21.97 10.30 -26.52
N GLY A 36 20.76 10.88 -26.56
CA GLY A 36 19.53 10.20 -26.19
C GLY A 36 19.04 10.43 -24.76
N SER A 37 19.73 11.25 -23.96
CA SER A 37 19.25 11.57 -22.61
C SER A 37 18.01 12.47 -22.64
N GLY A 38 16.97 12.05 -21.92
CA GLY A 38 15.76 12.85 -21.70
C GLY A 38 15.93 13.91 -20.60
N VAL A 39 15.26 15.05 -20.75
CA VAL A 39 15.21 16.10 -19.72
C VAL A 39 13.78 16.26 -19.25
N PHE A 40 13.55 16.02 -17.96
CA PHE A 40 12.22 16.11 -17.35
C PHE A 40 12.16 17.17 -16.25
N ARG A 41 10.99 17.77 -16.08
CA ARG A 41 10.74 18.80 -15.06
C ARG A 41 10.00 18.19 -13.88
N TRP A 42 10.59 18.28 -12.70
CA TRP A 42 9.90 17.99 -11.44
C TRP A 42 9.15 19.24 -10.96
N THR A 43 7.83 19.16 -10.87
CA THR A 43 6.97 20.32 -10.52
C THR A 43 6.54 20.35 -9.06
N GLY A 44 7.03 19.43 -8.22
CA GLY A 44 6.62 19.30 -6.81
C GLY A 44 5.38 18.43 -6.60
N GLU A 45 4.63 18.12 -7.66
CA GLU A 45 3.41 17.32 -7.59
C GLU A 45 3.66 15.84 -7.87
N LYS A 46 3.01 14.95 -7.10
CA LYS A 46 3.09 13.48 -7.27
C LYS A 46 2.86 13.03 -8.72
N ALA A 47 1.96 13.69 -9.45
CA ALA A 47 1.69 13.40 -10.86
C ALA A 47 2.93 13.56 -11.75
N SER A 48 3.75 14.60 -11.52
CA SER A 48 4.99 14.80 -12.28
C SER A 48 6.07 13.77 -11.96
N ALA A 49 6.09 13.20 -10.76
CA ALA A 49 7.05 12.18 -10.36
C ALA A 49 6.68 10.85 -10.99
N LEU A 50 5.39 10.52 -10.98
CA LEU A 50 4.86 9.35 -11.68
C LEU A 50 5.12 9.45 -13.18
N SER A 51 4.92 10.62 -13.80
CA SER A 51 5.24 10.83 -15.22
C SER A 51 6.74 10.66 -15.52
N ILE A 52 7.62 11.14 -14.64
CA ILE A 52 9.07 10.90 -14.76
C ILE A 52 9.37 9.40 -14.64
N LEU A 53 8.84 8.71 -13.64
CA LEU A 53 9.04 7.28 -13.46
C LEU A 53 8.52 6.47 -14.64
N GLU A 54 7.33 6.78 -15.13
CA GLU A 54 6.73 6.14 -16.30
C GLU A 54 7.59 6.36 -17.55
N SER A 55 8.16 7.55 -17.72
CA SER A 55 9.08 7.82 -18.82
C SER A 55 10.38 7.02 -18.72
N ILE A 56 10.92 6.84 -17.51
CA ILE A 56 12.13 6.03 -17.25
C ILE A 56 11.84 4.56 -17.53
N ILE A 57 10.74 4.02 -17.00
CA ILE A 57 10.30 2.64 -17.20
C ILE A 57 10.04 2.40 -18.69
N SER A 58 9.28 3.27 -19.34
CA SER A 58 8.99 3.19 -20.77
C SER A 58 10.24 3.34 -21.64
N SER A 59 11.23 4.12 -21.21
CA SER A 59 12.52 4.21 -21.90
C SER A 59 13.36 2.97 -21.68
N SER A 60 13.32 2.34 -20.50
CA SER A 60 14.00 1.07 -20.24
C SER A 60 13.37 -0.12 -20.99
N GLU A 61 12.09 -0.02 -21.31
CA GLU A 61 11.38 -1.01 -22.14
C GLU A 61 11.62 -0.78 -23.65
N ARG A 62 11.72 0.48 -24.09
CA ARG A 62 11.99 0.85 -25.50
C ARG A 62 13.45 0.71 -25.89
N ASP A 63 14.34 1.19 -25.04
CA ASP A 63 15.76 0.92 -25.10
C ASP A 63 15.99 -0.43 -24.41
N SER A 64 15.46 -1.49 -25.03
CA SER A 64 15.92 -2.86 -24.78
C SER A 64 17.43 -2.77 -24.64
N PRO A 65 18.05 -3.38 -23.60
CA PRO A 65 19.50 -3.32 -23.43
C PRO A 65 20.12 -3.54 -24.79
N VAL A 66 21.01 -2.63 -25.20
CA VAL A 66 21.77 -2.78 -26.46
C VAL A 66 22.68 -3.98 -26.23
N ILE A 67 22.09 -5.16 -26.28
CA ILE A 67 22.75 -6.44 -26.16
C ILE A 67 23.62 -6.44 -27.41
N LEU A 68 24.93 -6.38 -27.17
CA LEU A 68 25.88 -6.46 -28.27
C LEU A 68 25.55 -7.73 -29.03
N ARG A 69 25.54 -7.65 -30.36
CA ARG A 69 25.19 -8.79 -31.20
C ARG A 69 25.99 -10.05 -30.83
N ILE A 70 27.26 -9.87 -30.44
CA ILE A 70 28.11 -10.96 -29.93
C ILE A 70 27.57 -11.60 -28.65
N GLN A 71 26.99 -10.83 -27.72
CA GLN A 71 26.41 -11.36 -26.48
C GLN A 71 25.16 -12.19 -26.77
N ARG A 72 24.31 -11.74 -27.71
CA ARG A 72 23.17 -12.55 -28.18
C ARG A 72 23.63 -13.86 -28.82
N GLU A 73 24.60 -13.79 -29.72
CA GLU A 73 25.11 -14.97 -30.42
C GLU A 73 25.76 -15.98 -29.45
N LEU A 74 26.52 -15.50 -28.45
CA LEU A 74 27.16 -16.37 -27.45
C LEU A 74 26.17 -16.97 -26.43
N ILE A 75 25.21 -16.17 -25.94
CA ILE A 75 24.35 -16.55 -24.82
C ILE A 75 23.05 -17.17 -25.31
N ASP A 76 22.34 -16.47 -26.19
CA ASP A 76 21.00 -16.87 -26.65
C ASP A 76 21.10 -17.96 -27.72
N GLU A 77 22.03 -17.80 -28.67
CA GLU A 77 22.22 -18.73 -29.78
C GLU A 77 23.24 -19.84 -29.47
N LYS A 78 23.89 -19.79 -28.30
CA LYS A 78 24.93 -20.74 -27.86
C LYS A 78 26.01 -21.02 -28.90
N LYS A 79 26.35 -20.01 -29.70
CA LYS A 79 27.44 -20.11 -30.67
C LYS A 79 28.77 -20.06 -29.93
N ASP A 80 29.73 -20.81 -30.43
CA ASP A 80 31.11 -20.62 -30.00
C ASP A 80 31.64 -19.28 -30.51
N LEU A 81 32.66 -18.75 -29.85
CA LEU A 81 33.23 -17.44 -30.19
C LEU A 81 33.66 -17.33 -31.66
N HIS A 82 34.14 -18.43 -32.25
CA HIS A 82 34.55 -18.49 -33.65
C HIS A 82 33.39 -18.43 -34.64
N ASP A 83 32.19 -18.85 -34.22
CA ASP A 83 30.97 -18.84 -35.02
C ASP A 83 30.19 -17.54 -34.89
N THR A 84 30.59 -16.65 -33.98
CA THR A 84 30.01 -15.31 -33.86
C THR A 84 30.34 -14.47 -35.08
N SER A 85 29.47 -13.52 -35.42
CA SER A 85 29.68 -12.58 -36.52
C SER A 85 30.97 -11.76 -36.33
N THR A 86 31.32 -11.44 -35.08
CA THR A 86 32.58 -10.76 -34.77
C THR A 86 33.77 -11.70 -34.95
N GLY A 87 33.66 -12.94 -34.47
CA GLY A 87 34.69 -13.98 -34.63
C GLY A 87 34.97 -14.29 -36.10
N GLN A 88 33.94 -14.48 -36.91
CA GLN A 88 34.05 -14.68 -38.35
C GLN A 88 34.62 -13.46 -39.07
N GLY A 89 34.24 -12.24 -38.66
CA GLY A 89 34.80 -11.00 -39.19
C GLY A 89 36.30 -10.89 -38.94
N LEU A 90 36.72 -11.21 -37.71
CA LEU A 90 38.13 -11.23 -37.31
C LEU A 90 38.90 -12.33 -38.07
N ALA A 91 38.35 -13.55 -38.12
CA ALA A 91 38.94 -14.67 -38.84
C ALA A 91 39.11 -14.37 -40.34
N LYS A 92 38.16 -13.66 -40.95
CA LYS A 92 38.26 -13.21 -42.34
C LYS A 92 39.35 -12.16 -42.54
N GLN A 93 39.50 -11.22 -41.61
CA GLN A 93 40.58 -10.23 -41.65
C GLN A 93 41.95 -10.89 -41.51
N TYR A 94 42.12 -11.79 -40.53
CA TYR A 94 43.35 -12.58 -40.36
C TYR A 94 43.63 -13.45 -41.58
N GLY A 95 42.62 -14.15 -42.11
CA GLY A 95 42.74 -14.96 -43.31
C GLY A 95 43.20 -14.15 -44.53
N ALA A 96 42.70 -12.92 -44.69
CA ALA A 96 43.12 -12.04 -45.77
C ALA A 96 44.59 -11.57 -45.62
N VAL A 97 45.03 -11.26 -44.40
CA VAL A 97 46.43 -10.92 -44.12
C VAL A 97 47.34 -12.13 -44.38
N TRP A 98 46.94 -13.31 -43.89
CA TRP A 98 47.69 -14.54 -44.07
C TRP A 98 47.82 -14.94 -45.55
N GLN A 99 46.74 -14.79 -46.33
CA GLN A 99 46.78 -15.01 -47.78
C GLN A 99 47.74 -14.05 -48.49
N ARG A 100 47.70 -12.75 -48.16
CA ARG A 100 48.62 -11.77 -48.76
C ARG A 100 50.07 -12.09 -48.47
N LEU A 101 50.39 -12.36 -47.20
CA LEU A 101 51.76 -12.73 -46.80
C LEU A 101 52.20 -14.03 -47.50
N ARG A 102 51.31 -15.00 -47.67
CA ARG A 102 51.63 -16.24 -48.39
C ARG A 102 51.87 -16.01 -49.88
N GLU A 103 51.04 -15.22 -50.54
CA GLU A 103 51.23 -14.84 -51.94
C GLU A 103 52.55 -14.10 -52.14
N GLU A 104 52.87 -13.15 -51.26
CA GLU A 104 54.16 -12.46 -51.26
C GLU A 104 55.33 -13.45 -51.10
N LEU A 105 55.21 -14.43 -50.21
CA LEU A 105 56.22 -15.46 -50.01
C LEU A 105 56.42 -16.34 -51.26
N GLU A 106 55.34 -16.73 -51.93
CA GLU A 106 55.40 -17.50 -53.17
C GLU A 106 56.05 -16.69 -54.31
N THR A 107 55.71 -15.41 -54.46
CA THR A 107 56.36 -14.53 -55.44
C THR A 107 57.85 -14.34 -55.13
N LEU A 108 58.20 -14.21 -53.85
CA LEU A 108 59.58 -14.06 -53.41
C LEU A 108 60.39 -15.34 -53.68
N GLN A 109 59.81 -16.52 -53.46
CA GLN A 109 60.43 -17.81 -53.80
C GLN A 109 60.74 -17.92 -55.30
N LEU A 110 59.80 -17.50 -56.16
CA LEU A 110 60.01 -17.50 -57.61
C LEU A 110 61.14 -16.53 -58.00
N SER A 111 61.15 -15.33 -57.43
CA SER A 111 62.20 -14.34 -57.68
C SER A 111 63.59 -14.82 -57.22
N TYR A 112 63.65 -15.54 -56.09
CA TYR A 112 64.88 -16.14 -55.58
C TYR A 112 65.41 -17.23 -56.52
N LEU A 113 64.53 -18.11 -57.01
CA LEU A 113 64.90 -19.13 -57.99
C LEU A 113 65.42 -18.51 -59.30
N GLN A 114 64.81 -17.41 -59.74
CA GLN A 114 65.26 -16.68 -60.93
C GLN A 114 66.62 -16.01 -60.70
N ALA A 115 66.83 -15.30 -59.59
CA ALA A 115 68.12 -14.68 -59.24
C ALA A 115 69.25 -15.72 -59.17
N ARG A 116 68.95 -16.92 -58.67
CA ARG A 116 69.90 -18.05 -58.63
C ARG A 116 70.23 -18.59 -60.02
N ARG A 117 69.25 -18.65 -60.94
CA ARG A 117 69.48 -19.03 -62.36
C ARG A 117 70.37 -18.01 -63.07
N GLU A 118 70.16 -16.73 -62.78
CA GLU A 118 70.94 -15.61 -63.31
C GLU A 118 72.32 -15.43 -62.64
N GLN A 119 72.70 -16.34 -61.72
CA GLN A 119 73.95 -16.29 -60.93
C GLN A 119 74.15 -14.99 -60.14
N ASN A 120 73.06 -14.28 -59.81
CA ASN A 120 73.13 -13.05 -59.03
C ASN A 120 73.07 -13.35 -57.52
N GLN A 121 74.23 -13.67 -56.95
CA GLN A 121 74.36 -14.08 -55.55
C GLN A 121 73.89 -13.01 -54.56
N LYS A 122 74.23 -11.73 -54.80
CA LYS A 122 73.83 -10.61 -53.92
C LYS A 122 72.31 -10.45 -53.86
N LEU A 123 71.65 -10.60 -55.00
CA LEU A 123 70.18 -10.54 -55.08
C LEU A 123 69.56 -11.76 -54.37
N ALA A 124 70.08 -12.96 -54.61
CA ALA A 124 69.63 -14.18 -53.95
C ALA A 124 69.73 -14.09 -52.41
N ASP A 125 70.84 -13.56 -51.89
CA ASP A 125 71.02 -13.38 -50.45
C ASP A 125 70.04 -12.35 -49.87
N SER A 126 69.79 -11.24 -50.58
CA SER A 126 68.81 -10.23 -50.14
C SER A 126 67.37 -10.77 -50.11
N LEU A 127 66.99 -11.57 -51.11
CA LEU A 127 65.67 -12.20 -51.19
C LEU A 127 65.48 -13.26 -50.11
N ARG A 128 66.54 -14.00 -49.76
CA ARG A 128 66.51 -14.94 -48.64
C ARG A 128 66.27 -14.23 -47.31
N ILE A 129 66.91 -13.09 -47.07
CA ILE A 129 66.67 -12.30 -45.84
C ILE A 129 65.22 -11.82 -45.76
N GLN A 130 64.66 -11.36 -46.89
CA GLN A 130 63.25 -10.98 -46.97
C GLN A 130 62.31 -12.16 -46.74
N GLN A 131 62.65 -13.35 -47.23
CA GLN A 131 61.89 -14.58 -47.00
C GLN A 131 61.87 -14.96 -45.52
N ASP A 132 63.03 -14.90 -44.87
CA ASP A 132 63.16 -15.17 -43.44
C ASP A 132 62.37 -14.15 -42.61
N ALA A 133 62.29 -12.88 -43.05
CA ALA A 133 61.48 -11.86 -42.40
C ALA A 133 59.97 -12.13 -42.54
N LEU A 134 59.48 -12.42 -43.75
CA LEU A 134 58.07 -12.76 -43.97
C LEU A 134 57.63 -14.03 -43.22
N ASN A 135 58.50 -15.05 -43.16
CA ASN A 135 58.23 -16.26 -42.37
C ASN A 135 58.10 -15.96 -40.87
N ARG A 136 58.87 -15.00 -40.34
CA ARG A 136 58.70 -14.55 -38.94
C ARG A 136 57.38 -13.83 -38.76
N GLU A 137 57.02 -12.93 -39.66
CA GLU A 137 55.72 -12.23 -39.60
C GLU A 137 54.53 -13.20 -39.66
N LEU A 138 54.60 -14.25 -40.50
CA LEU A 138 53.59 -15.30 -40.51
C LEU A 138 53.49 -16.03 -39.16
N CYS A 139 54.63 -16.37 -38.56
CA CYS A 139 54.67 -17.00 -37.25
C CYS A 139 54.07 -16.08 -36.17
N ASP A 140 54.40 -14.80 -36.20
CA ASP A 140 53.92 -13.79 -35.26
C ASP A 140 52.40 -13.56 -35.38
N VAL A 141 51.86 -13.59 -36.61
CA VAL A 141 50.40 -13.50 -36.83
C VAL A 141 49.69 -14.75 -36.30
N GLU A 142 50.26 -15.94 -36.52
CA GLU A 142 49.68 -17.20 -36.02
C GLU A 142 49.71 -17.31 -34.49
N THR A 143 50.81 -16.88 -33.85
CA THR A 143 50.92 -16.84 -32.39
C THR A 143 49.95 -15.82 -31.81
N ALA A 144 49.89 -14.61 -32.35
CA ALA A 144 48.95 -13.57 -31.90
C ALA A 144 47.49 -14.03 -32.03
N GLN A 145 47.12 -14.73 -33.11
CA GLN A 145 45.78 -15.28 -33.27
C GLN A 145 45.46 -16.33 -32.20
N ARG A 146 46.43 -17.22 -31.89
CA ARG A 146 46.26 -18.26 -30.87
C ARG A 146 46.14 -17.66 -29.47
N GLU A 147 47.01 -16.71 -29.13
CA GLU A 147 46.98 -16.00 -27.84
C GLU A 147 45.66 -15.25 -27.65
N LEU A 148 45.19 -14.54 -28.67
CA LEU A 148 43.91 -13.83 -28.60
C LEU A 148 42.75 -14.81 -28.36
N ARG A 149 42.79 -15.98 -28.99
CA ARG A 149 41.78 -17.02 -28.79
C ARG A 149 41.80 -17.53 -27.34
N GLU A 150 42.95 -17.96 -26.84
CA GLU A 150 43.07 -18.49 -25.47
C GLU A 150 42.70 -17.44 -24.42
N THR A 151 43.14 -16.19 -24.59
CA THR A 151 42.79 -15.10 -23.66
C THR A 151 41.29 -14.80 -23.67
N SER A 152 40.64 -14.84 -24.84
CA SER A 152 39.20 -14.62 -24.94
C SER A 152 38.37 -15.74 -24.29
N GLU A 153 38.76 -17.00 -24.48
CA GLU A 153 38.12 -18.16 -23.86
C GLU A 153 38.27 -18.13 -22.33
N ASN A 154 39.47 -17.81 -21.83
CA ASN A 154 39.73 -17.66 -20.40
C ASN A 154 38.93 -16.52 -19.77
N LEU A 155 38.83 -15.37 -20.46
CA LEU A 155 38.04 -14.23 -19.99
C LEU A 155 36.55 -14.59 -19.89
N LEU A 156 36.02 -15.34 -20.87
CA LEU A 156 34.63 -15.80 -20.84
C LEU A 156 34.37 -16.72 -19.64
N LEU A 157 35.28 -17.67 -19.37
CA LEU A 157 35.17 -18.55 -18.21
C LEU A 157 35.19 -17.79 -16.88
N GLU A 158 36.14 -16.86 -16.72
CA GLU A 158 36.25 -16.04 -15.50
C GLU A 158 34.99 -15.20 -15.27
N LYS A 159 34.50 -14.52 -16.32
CA LYS A 159 33.29 -13.69 -16.22
C LYS A 159 32.06 -14.53 -15.94
N THR A 160 31.93 -15.69 -16.55
CA THR A 160 30.81 -16.61 -16.31
C THR A 160 30.79 -17.06 -14.85
N ALA A 161 31.94 -17.44 -14.29
CA ALA A 161 32.04 -17.83 -12.89
C ALA A 161 31.69 -16.67 -11.94
N LEU A 162 32.14 -15.45 -12.24
CA LEU A 162 31.79 -14.25 -11.48
C LEU A 162 30.28 -13.96 -11.51
N TYR A 163 29.64 -14.05 -12.67
CA TYR A 163 28.19 -13.83 -12.77
C TYR A 163 27.39 -14.89 -12.05
N GLN A 164 27.79 -16.16 -12.15
CA GLN A 164 27.17 -17.24 -11.39
C GLN A 164 27.27 -17.02 -9.88
N ARG A 165 28.41 -16.50 -9.40
CA ARG A 165 28.57 -16.15 -7.99
C ARG A 165 27.62 -15.03 -7.58
N ARG A 166 27.59 -13.92 -8.32
CA ARG A 166 26.66 -12.81 -8.04
C ARG A 166 25.19 -13.23 -8.08
N LEU A 167 24.83 -14.15 -8.98
CA LEU A 167 23.47 -14.66 -9.06
C LEU A 167 23.11 -15.45 -7.80
N ARG A 168 24.03 -16.29 -7.29
CA ARG A 168 23.83 -17.01 -6.03
C ARG A 168 23.72 -16.05 -4.85
N ASP A 169 24.63 -15.09 -4.75
CA ASP A 169 24.59 -14.08 -3.68
C ASP A 169 23.23 -13.33 -3.68
N ALA A 170 22.75 -12.91 -4.86
CA ALA A 170 21.45 -12.25 -4.99
C ALA A 170 20.26 -13.16 -4.66
N GLN A 171 20.34 -14.46 -4.96
CA GLN A 171 19.32 -15.44 -4.59
C GLN A 171 19.29 -15.67 -3.07
N ASP A 172 20.46 -15.74 -2.44
CA ASP A 172 20.59 -15.88 -1.00
C ASP A 172 20.05 -14.64 -0.27
N ASP A 173 20.40 -13.44 -0.73
CA ASP A 173 19.85 -12.17 -0.23
C ASP A 173 18.32 -12.13 -0.35
N HIS A 174 17.79 -12.59 -1.49
CA HIS A 174 16.34 -12.64 -1.70
C HIS A 174 15.65 -13.64 -0.78
N ALA A 175 16.27 -14.80 -0.54
CA ALA A 175 15.76 -15.81 0.39
C ALA A 175 15.78 -15.29 1.84
N GLU A 176 16.83 -14.56 2.24
CA GLU A 176 16.93 -13.92 3.55
C GLU A 176 15.84 -12.85 3.74
N LEU A 177 15.68 -11.97 2.75
CA LEU A 177 14.64 -10.95 2.78
C LEU A 177 13.23 -11.57 2.88
N THR A 178 12.99 -12.63 2.12
CA THR A 178 11.70 -13.34 2.15
C THR A 178 11.42 -13.93 3.53
N ARG A 179 12.43 -14.53 4.18
CA ARG A 179 12.30 -15.05 5.55
C ARG A 179 12.00 -13.94 6.55
N ALA A 180 12.72 -12.81 6.46
CA ALA A 180 12.46 -11.67 7.33
C ALA A 180 11.04 -11.10 7.16
N LEU A 181 10.51 -11.07 5.93
CA LEU A 181 9.13 -10.67 5.66
C LEU A 181 8.13 -11.67 6.25
N THR A 182 8.36 -12.98 6.12
CA THR A 182 7.47 -13.99 6.72
C THR A 182 7.47 -13.92 8.25
N ASP A 183 8.62 -13.67 8.87
CA ASP A 183 8.69 -13.53 10.32
C ASP A 183 7.97 -12.27 10.79
N SER A 184 8.20 -11.13 10.11
CA SER A 184 7.51 -9.87 10.43
C SER A 184 6.00 -9.98 10.26
N THR A 185 5.52 -10.63 9.19
CA THR A 185 4.08 -10.84 8.98
C THR A 185 3.46 -11.72 10.08
N ALA A 186 4.15 -12.77 10.52
CA ALA A 186 3.70 -13.59 11.65
C ALA A 186 3.66 -12.80 12.97
N GLU A 187 4.61 -11.90 13.21
CA GLU A 187 4.56 -10.98 14.36
C GLU A 187 3.37 -10.02 14.28
N PHE A 188 3.12 -9.44 13.10
CA PHE A 188 1.95 -8.59 12.87
C PHE A 188 0.63 -9.33 13.12
N GLU A 189 0.51 -10.58 12.68
CA GLU A 189 -0.69 -11.39 12.93
C GLU A 189 -0.89 -11.66 14.42
N LYS A 190 0.17 -12.01 15.16
CA LYS A 190 0.12 -12.20 16.62
C LYS A 190 -0.33 -10.93 17.33
N LEU A 191 0.30 -9.79 17.00
CA LEU A 191 -0.02 -8.50 17.59
C LEU A 191 -1.46 -8.10 17.28
N SER A 192 -1.92 -8.30 16.05
CA SER A 192 -3.31 -8.05 15.66
C SER A 192 -4.29 -8.93 16.43
N GLY A 193 -3.95 -10.20 16.67
CA GLY A 193 -4.75 -11.12 17.47
C GLY A 193 -4.85 -10.71 18.94
N GLU A 194 -3.75 -10.25 19.54
CA GLU A 194 -3.74 -9.71 20.92
C GLU A 194 -4.56 -8.43 21.03
N LEU A 195 -4.42 -7.51 20.07
CA LEU A 195 -5.17 -6.26 20.03
C LEU A 195 -6.68 -6.53 19.95
N GLN A 196 -7.09 -7.53 19.16
CA GLN A 196 -8.48 -7.97 19.08
C GLN A 196 -8.99 -8.58 20.40
N LYS A 197 -8.17 -9.37 21.11
CA LYS A 197 -8.53 -9.90 22.44
C LYS A 197 -8.70 -8.78 23.46
N ASN A 198 -7.72 -7.89 23.55
CA ASN A 198 -7.75 -6.74 24.45
C ASN A 198 -8.98 -5.84 24.16
N GLN A 199 -9.35 -5.68 22.88
CA GLN A 199 -10.54 -4.94 22.51
C GLN A 199 -11.83 -5.62 23.01
N LYS A 200 -11.93 -6.95 22.91
CA LYS A 200 -13.08 -7.71 23.45
C LYS A 200 -13.16 -7.60 24.96
N GLU A 201 -12.04 -7.79 25.66
CA GLU A 201 -11.96 -7.64 27.12
C GLU A 201 -12.37 -6.24 27.56
N PHE A 202 -11.92 -5.20 26.84
CA PHE A 202 -12.33 -3.83 27.10
C PHE A 202 -13.84 -3.64 26.92
N GLN A 203 -14.43 -4.20 25.86
CA GLN A 203 -15.88 -4.14 25.62
C GLN A 203 -16.66 -4.87 26.72
N GLU A 204 -16.20 -6.04 27.15
CA GLU A 204 -16.81 -6.83 28.22
C GLU A 204 -16.73 -6.10 29.57
N ALA A 205 -15.56 -5.56 29.92
CA ALA A 205 -15.37 -4.76 31.14
C ALA A 205 -16.24 -3.50 31.13
N THR A 206 -16.35 -2.84 29.96
CA THR A 206 -17.22 -1.66 29.80
C THR A 206 -18.70 -2.05 29.97
N GLY A 207 -19.11 -3.18 29.41
CA GLY A 207 -20.47 -3.71 29.58
C GLY A 207 -20.76 -4.07 31.03
N HIS A 208 -19.82 -4.71 31.73
CA HIS A 208 -19.94 -5.03 33.15
C HIS A 208 -20.12 -3.76 33.99
N TYR A 209 -19.26 -2.76 33.78
CA TYR A 209 -19.34 -1.48 34.48
C TYR A 209 -20.67 -0.75 34.23
N GLN A 210 -21.16 -0.75 32.99
CA GLN A 210 -22.46 -0.15 32.66
C GLN A 210 -23.62 -0.88 33.36
N ASN A 211 -23.58 -2.22 33.41
CA ASN A 211 -24.58 -3.03 34.09
C ASN A 211 -24.57 -2.79 35.61
N GLU A 212 -23.40 -2.77 36.24
CA GLU A 212 -23.27 -2.45 37.67
C GLU A 212 -23.79 -1.04 37.98
N ARG A 213 -23.45 -0.06 37.14
CA ARG A 213 -23.96 1.30 37.27
C ARG A 213 -25.48 1.35 37.15
N ALA A 214 -26.06 0.65 36.17
CA ALA A 214 -27.51 0.56 36.01
C ALA A 214 -28.18 -0.10 37.23
N GLN A 215 -27.58 -1.15 37.79
CA GLN A 215 -28.07 -1.80 39.01
C GLN A 215 -28.02 -0.85 40.22
N ALA A 216 -26.90 -0.14 40.43
CA ALA A 216 -26.80 0.86 41.49
C ALA A 216 -27.84 1.99 41.34
N GLU A 217 -28.09 2.45 40.11
CA GLU A 217 -29.15 3.42 39.82
C GLU A 217 -30.56 2.85 40.10
N THR A 218 -30.81 1.56 39.88
CA THR A 218 -32.10 0.94 40.22
C THR A 218 -32.29 0.74 41.72
N LEU A 219 -31.23 0.36 42.45
CA LEU A 219 -31.28 0.20 43.91
C LEU A 219 -31.52 1.52 44.61
N THR A 220 -30.80 2.57 44.22
CA THR A 220 -31.02 3.93 44.75
C THR A 220 -32.44 4.43 44.48
N LYS A 221 -33.00 4.20 43.29
CA LYS A 221 -34.41 4.51 43.00
C LYS A 221 -35.38 3.70 43.88
N ARG A 222 -35.09 2.43 44.15
CA ARG A 222 -35.92 1.57 45.01
C ARG A 222 -35.89 2.03 46.46
N GLU A 223 -34.72 2.37 46.99
CA GLU A 223 -34.58 2.95 48.34
C GLU A 223 -35.36 4.27 48.47
N GLN A 224 -35.30 5.14 47.48
CA GLN A 224 -36.10 6.37 47.45
C GLN A 224 -37.61 6.07 47.43
N LEU A 225 -38.05 5.06 46.67
CA LEU A 225 -39.44 4.61 46.64
C LEU A 225 -39.91 4.08 48.00
N ASP A 226 -39.10 3.28 48.67
CA ASP A 226 -39.42 2.72 49.98
C ASP A 226 -39.52 3.82 51.06
N GLN A 227 -38.61 4.80 51.04
CA GLN A 227 -38.71 5.99 51.91
C GLN A 227 -40.03 6.75 51.71
N VAL A 228 -40.42 6.99 50.44
CA VAL A 228 -41.69 7.66 50.14
C VAL A 228 -42.89 6.84 50.61
N GLN A 229 -42.84 5.50 50.49
CA GLN A 229 -43.92 4.63 50.97
C GLN A 229 -44.03 4.65 52.50
N ASP A 230 -42.91 4.65 53.22
CA ASP A 230 -42.92 4.67 54.67
C ASP A 230 -43.37 6.02 55.22
N GLU A 231 -42.98 7.14 54.58
CA GLU A 231 -43.56 8.45 54.88
C GLU A 231 -45.08 8.48 54.69
N ARG A 232 -45.58 7.86 53.61
CA ARG A 232 -47.03 7.76 53.36
C ARG A 232 -47.71 6.94 54.44
N LYS A 233 -47.16 5.79 54.85
CA LYS A 233 -47.71 4.97 55.94
C LYS A 233 -47.75 5.72 57.26
N CYS A 234 -46.69 6.47 57.61
CA CYS A 234 -46.65 7.31 58.80
C CYS A 234 -47.74 8.40 58.76
N ARG A 235 -47.93 9.05 57.61
CA ARG A 235 -49.03 10.01 57.43
C ARG A 235 -50.40 9.36 57.62
N TYR A 236 -50.64 8.19 57.03
CA TYR A 236 -51.90 7.46 57.20
C TYR A 236 -52.18 7.09 58.66
N LYS A 237 -51.18 6.63 59.41
CA LYS A 237 -51.33 6.35 60.85
C LYS A 237 -51.70 7.60 61.64
N GLN A 238 -51.03 8.73 61.40
CA GLN A 238 -51.37 10.00 62.03
C GLN A 238 -52.78 10.46 61.69
N GLU A 239 -53.24 10.25 60.46
CA GLU A 239 -54.62 10.54 60.08
C GLU A 239 -55.63 9.63 60.75
N GLN A 240 -55.35 8.33 60.88
CA GLN A 240 -56.20 7.41 61.63
C GLN A 240 -56.32 7.80 63.10
N GLU A 241 -55.21 8.13 63.76
CA GLU A 241 -55.23 8.61 65.15
C GLU A 241 -56.03 9.90 65.29
N LYS A 242 -55.92 10.84 64.33
CA LYS A 242 -56.75 12.06 64.31
C LYS A 242 -58.23 11.73 64.12
N VAL A 243 -58.58 10.77 63.26
CA VAL A 243 -59.96 10.33 63.05
C VAL A 243 -60.51 9.63 64.31
N GLU A 244 -59.72 8.80 64.97
CA GLU A 244 -60.09 8.14 66.23
C GLU A 244 -60.25 9.15 67.38
N MET A 245 -59.34 10.11 67.51
CA MET A 245 -59.48 11.22 68.46
C MET A 245 -60.75 12.03 68.19
N LYS A 246 -61.06 12.33 66.92
CA LYS A 246 -62.32 12.97 66.55
C LYS A 246 -63.53 12.12 66.91
N ARG A 247 -63.49 10.79 66.69
CA ARG A 247 -64.56 9.87 67.10
C ARG A 247 -64.74 9.82 68.62
N GLN A 248 -63.64 9.78 69.38
CA GLN A 248 -63.69 9.80 70.85
C GLN A 248 -64.21 11.14 71.40
N ASN A 249 -63.87 12.25 70.75
CA ASN A 249 -64.44 13.55 71.11
C ASN A 249 -65.94 13.60 70.76
N LEU A 250 -66.34 13.10 69.58
CA LEU A 250 -67.74 13.04 69.18
C LEU A 250 -68.57 12.15 70.13
N THR A 251 -68.04 11.01 70.60
CA THR A 251 -68.73 10.17 71.58
C THR A 251 -68.78 10.80 72.97
N LYS A 252 -67.75 11.56 73.37
CA LYS A 252 -67.79 12.41 74.57
C LYS A 252 -68.85 13.51 74.46
N ASP A 253 -69.05 14.08 73.27
CA ASP A 253 -70.10 15.07 73.02
C ASP A 253 -71.50 14.42 73.03
N ILE A 254 -71.67 13.22 72.47
CA ILE A 254 -72.92 12.45 72.54
C ILE A 254 -73.26 12.06 73.99
N THR A 255 -72.26 11.71 74.79
CA THR A 255 -72.45 11.35 76.22
C THR A 255 -72.62 12.56 77.13
N ARG A 256 -72.09 13.74 76.76
CA ARG A 256 -72.38 15.03 77.42
C ARG A 256 -73.74 15.60 77.01
N GLY A 257 -74.22 15.30 75.80
CA GLY A 257 -75.59 15.57 75.37
C GLY A 257 -76.63 14.73 76.11
N ARG A 258 -76.30 13.49 76.51
CA ARG A 258 -77.19 12.55 77.22
C ARG A 258 -77.45 12.86 78.71
N LYS A 259 -76.88 13.93 79.27
CA LYS A 259 -77.11 14.37 80.68
C LYS A 259 -77.97 15.63 80.83
N ARG A 260 -78.53 16.13 79.72
CA ARG A 260 -79.68 17.04 79.73
C ARG A 260 -80.76 16.36 78.89
N GLU A 261 -82.00 16.43 79.33
CA GLU A 261 -83.19 15.81 78.69
C GLU A 261 -83.46 14.33 79.02
N VAL A 262 -83.63 14.03 80.31
CA VAL A 262 -84.65 13.05 80.76
C VAL A 262 -85.72 13.75 81.61
N PHE A 263 -85.94 15.05 81.37
CA PHE A 263 -87.04 15.80 81.95
C PHE A 263 -88.08 16.05 80.86
N LYS A 264 -89.19 15.29 80.95
CA LYS A 264 -90.49 15.48 80.27
C LYS A 264 -90.51 14.98 78.81
N ARG A 265 -90.95 13.74 78.62
CA ARG A 265 -92.35 13.35 78.33
C ARG A 265 -92.71 13.53 76.84
N ASN A 266 -92.88 12.38 76.20
CA ASN A 266 -93.84 12.07 75.13
C ASN A 266 -94.23 13.22 74.22
N VAL A 267 -93.58 13.32 73.05
CA VAL A 267 -94.18 13.95 71.89
C VAL A 267 -93.67 13.24 70.63
N LEU A 268 -94.59 12.49 69.98
CA LEU A 268 -94.63 12.20 68.54
C LEU A 268 -93.52 11.29 67.98
N ALA A 269 -93.77 10.06 67.50
CA ALA A 269 -94.79 9.62 66.55
C ALA A 269 -94.97 10.62 65.39
N LEU A 270 -94.08 10.56 64.41
CA LEU A 270 -94.35 10.68 62.97
C LEU A 270 -93.05 10.32 62.24
N LEU A 271 -93.05 9.27 61.42
CA LEU A 271 -93.10 9.42 59.96
C LEU A 271 -92.00 10.38 59.49
N GLY A 272 -90.92 9.89 58.89
CA GLY A 272 -90.98 9.14 57.65
C GLY A 272 -90.87 10.10 56.48
N MET A 273 -90.14 9.66 55.45
CA MET A 273 -90.05 10.23 54.12
C MET A 273 -89.08 11.41 53.86
N LEU A 274 -88.12 11.05 53.00
CA LEU A 274 -87.82 11.69 51.72
C LEU A 274 -86.85 12.87 51.66
N ALA A 275 -86.02 12.75 50.63
CA ALA A 275 -85.41 13.79 49.82
C ALA A 275 -84.33 14.63 50.52
N GLY A 276 -83.13 14.80 49.98
CA GLY A 276 -82.72 14.66 48.59
C GLY A 276 -81.91 15.89 48.20
N VAL A 277 -81.16 15.72 47.11
CA VAL A 277 -80.70 16.76 46.18
C VAL A 277 -79.44 17.56 46.55
N GLY A 278 -78.57 17.68 45.54
CA GLY A 278 -77.43 18.58 45.48
C GLY A 278 -76.17 17.90 44.92
N THR A 279 -76.20 17.18 43.79
CA THR A 279 -76.10 17.67 42.39
C THR A 279 -75.10 18.81 42.12
N ILE A 280 -74.09 18.45 41.30
CA ILE A 280 -73.56 19.16 40.11
C ILE A 280 -72.50 20.25 40.33
N ALA A 281 -71.30 20.01 39.76
CA ALA A 281 -70.68 20.81 38.68
C ALA A 281 -69.30 20.17 38.37
N ALA A 282 -69.01 19.58 37.21
CA ALA A 282 -68.98 20.11 35.83
C ALA A 282 -67.86 21.13 35.58
N GLY A 283 -67.08 20.88 34.51
CA GLY A 283 -66.21 21.85 33.83
C GLY A 283 -64.72 21.49 33.91
N SER A 284 -64.13 20.91 32.86
CA SER A 284 -63.57 21.58 31.66
C SER A 284 -62.12 22.01 31.88
N ALA A 285 -61.13 21.37 31.26
CA ALA A 285 -60.66 21.60 29.88
C ALA A 285 -59.48 22.60 29.84
N THR A 286 -58.63 22.42 28.82
CA THR A 286 -57.53 23.29 28.35
C THR A 286 -56.24 23.18 29.18
N MET A 287 -55.20 22.50 28.67
CA MET A 287 -54.24 22.85 27.60
C MET A 287 -52.94 23.43 28.19
N GLN A 288 -51.84 22.70 27.92
CA GLN A 288 -50.48 23.15 27.62
C GLN A 288 -49.86 24.33 28.42
N ILE A 289 -48.63 24.14 28.91
CA ILE A 289 -47.43 24.67 28.24
C ILE A 289 -46.18 23.83 28.63
N PRO A 290 -45.31 23.49 27.65
CA PRO A 290 -44.05 22.77 27.80
C PRO A 290 -42.84 23.71 27.89
N ILE A 291 -41.80 23.35 28.65
CA ILE A 291 -40.51 24.08 28.73
C ILE A 291 -39.43 23.05 29.17
N VAL A 292 -38.23 22.87 28.61
CA VAL A 292 -37.51 23.42 27.45
C VAL A 292 -36.44 22.40 27.07
N ALA A 293 -36.17 22.28 25.77
CA ALA A 293 -35.04 21.57 25.20
C ALA A 293 -33.71 22.28 25.52
N VAL A 294 -32.66 21.52 25.84
CA VAL A 294 -31.29 21.96 25.54
C VAL A 294 -30.68 20.93 24.60
N GLY A 295 -30.75 21.25 23.31
CA GLY A 295 -29.78 20.76 22.35
C GLY A 295 -28.54 21.64 22.43
N ILE A 296 -27.38 21.00 22.41
CA ILE A 296 -26.22 21.55 21.69
C ILE A 296 -25.98 20.58 20.55
N GLY A 297 -26.35 21.01 19.35
CA GLY A 297 -25.78 20.51 18.11
C GLY A 297 -24.89 21.59 17.54
N LEU A 298 -23.71 21.19 17.05
CA LEU A 298 -23.08 21.69 15.83
C LEU A 298 -22.34 20.46 15.25
N VAL A 299 -22.83 19.88 14.15
CA VAL A 299 -22.56 20.24 12.74
C VAL A 299 -21.09 19.92 12.39
N GLY A 300 -20.78 19.09 11.40
CA GLY A 300 -21.66 18.34 10.50
C GLY A 300 -20.89 17.77 9.31
N THR A 301 -21.68 17.08 8.47
CA THR A 301 -21.53 16.86 7.02
C THR A 301 -20.31 16.06 6.55
N ALA A 302 -20.39 15.12 5.62
CA ALA A 302 -21.40 14.57 4.72
C ALA A 302 -20.65 13.35 4.08
N ALA A 303 -21.17 12.46 3.24
CA ALA A 303 -22.37 12.30 2.46
C ALA A 303 -22.35 10.78 2.12
N ALA A 304 -23.45 10.06 2.26
CA ALA A 304 -24.41 9.79 1.19
C ALA A 304 -24.11 8.50 0.42
N LYS A 305 -25.20 7.74 0.19
CA LYS A 305 -25.50 6.96 -1.03
C LYS A 305 -24.70 5.66 -1.20
N LEU A 306 -25.25 4.47 -1.47
CA LEU A 306 -26.51 3.95 -2.02
C LEU A 306 -26.63 2.48 -1.51
N ASP A 307 -27.79 1.94 -1.15
CA ASP A 307 -28.93 1.48 -1.96
C ASP A 307 -28.74 0.10 -2.65
N PHE A 308 -29.63 -0.82 -2.21
CA PHE A 308 -30.17 -2.07 -2.78
C PHE A 308 -29.37 -2.99 -3.73
N SER A 309 -29.44 -4.31 -3.46
CA SER A 309 -30.29 -5.26 -4.22
C SER A 309 -29.69 -6.67 -4.37
N LYS A 310 -30.41 -7.66 -3.81
CA LYS A 310 -30.92 -8.89 -4.47
C LYS A 310 -30.19 -9.41 -5.73
N LYS A 311 -29.77 -10.69 -5.73
CA LYS A 311 -30.38 -11.83 -6.49
C LYS A 311 -29.35 -12.91 -6.93
N ASN A 312 -29.69 -14.16 -6.57
CA ASN A 312 -29.40 -15.54 -7.06
C ASN A 312 -28.39 -15.89 -8.19
N GLN A 313 -27.88 -17.13 -8.05
CA GLN A 313 -27.51 -18.21 -9.02
C GLN A 313 -26.04 -18.63 -8.84
N LYS A 314 -25.62 -19.85 -8.45
CA LYS A 314 -25.90 -21.26 -8.83
C LYS A 314 -25.54 -21.64 -10.28
N GLU A 315 -24.65 -22.65 -10.38
CA GLU A 315 -24.31 -23.52 -11.54
C GLU A 315 -23.62 -22.80 -12.72
N GLU A 316 -22.70 -23.37 -13.52
CA GLU A 316 -21.96 -24.64 -13.65
C GLU A 316 -20.87 -24.37 -14.73
N ASP A 317 -19.79 -25.16 -14.71
CA ASP A 317 -18.95 -25.66 -15.81
C ASP A 317 -18.52 -24.77 -17.01
N ASP A 318 -17.20 -24.71 -17.24
CA ASP A 318 -16.54 -25.05 -18.51
C ASP A 318 -15.00 -25.06 -18.27
N ILE A 319 -14.36 -26.23 -18.21
CA ILE A 319 -13.64 -26.87 -19.33
C ILE A 319 -12.64 -25.92 -19.99
N TRP A 320 -11.33 -26.16 -19.82
CA TRP A 320 -10.41 -26.32 -20.95
C TRP A 320 -9.18 -27.15 -20.57
N ASN A 321 -8.98 -28.16 -21.41
CA ASN A 321 -7.89 -29.11 -21.45
C ASN A 321 -6.53 -28.47 -21.76
N VAL A 322 -5.51 -29.22 -21.34
CA VAL A 322 -4.05 -29.19 -21.62
C VAL A 322 -3.69 -29.02 -23.12
N PRO A 323 -2.45 -28.68 -23.49
CA PRO A 323 -1.44 -29.75 -23.63
C PRO A 323 -0.01 -29.41 -23.17
N ASP A 324 0.61 -30.43 -22.59
CA ASP A 324 2.05 -30.64 -22.51
C ASP A 324 2.68 -30.59 -23.90
N TYR A 325 3.84 -29.92 -24.00
CA TYR A 325 4.76 -30.12 -25.11
C TYR A 325 6.00 -30.84 -24.59
N SER A 326 6.17 -32.07 -25.10
CA SER A 326 7.47 -32.74 -25.22
C SER A 326 8.32 -32.05 -26.29
#